data_AF-A0AAW7D0L6-F1
#
_entry.id   AF-A0AAW7D0L6-F1
#
_cell.length_a   1.000
_cell.length_b   1.000
_cell.length_c   1.000
_cell.angle_alpha   90.00
_cell.angle_beta   90.00
_cell.angle_gamma   90.00
#
_symmetry.space_group_name_H-M   'P 1'
#
loop_
_entity.id
_entity.type
_entity.pdbx_description
1 polymer ?
#
loop_
_entity_poly.entity_id
_entity_poly.type
_entity_poly.pdbx_seq_one_letter_code
_entity_poly.pdbx_strand_id
1 'polypeptide(L)'
;MRKLTLEFLYHIIGLSAASGLYYAEDKLHLIADDSSYLYHYDIPSKQLNKTALTEDYIGQENIAKAEKPDLESMTFDGINYYLFGSGSKPNRSSLYEIHKMTNEPVSKQSLELLYESMKAFAHLDDADFNIEGVVYDSETWYFFNRGNGPKQQNGVFVVTGESILDNFRITYTPFKLPKLENVQTGFTDAVLVDKDLYFIATAEDSGSTYADGEIKGSIIGRINTKKMKLDKTKTISADQKFEGITVYKNSKKEVSFFLCTDPDNPELPTSIYQLTIQK
;
A
#
# COMPACT_ATOMS: atom_id res chain seq x y z
N MET A 1 16.08 -14.64 -1.88
CA MET A 1 15.68 -14.30 -3.26
C MET A 1 16.82 -14.62 -4.21
N ARG A 2 16.71 -15.65 -5.06
CA ARG A 2 17.79 -16.09 -5.97
C ARG A 2 17.65 -15.45 -7.35
N LYS A 3 16.52 -15.69 -8.00
CA LYS A 3 16.18 -15.15 -9.32
C LYS A 3 14.83 -14.43 -9.22
N LEU A 4 14.73 -13.28 -9.88
CA LEU A 4 13.47 -12.59 -10.07
C LEU A 4 13.30 -12.20 -11.54
N THR A 5 12.06 -12.07 -11.95
CA THR A 5 11.64 -11.55 -13.26
C THR A 5 10.54 -10.54 -13.02
N LEU A 6 10.65 -9.38 -13.65
CA LEU A 6 9.61 -8.36 -13.69
C LEU A 6 9.12 -8.25 -15.14
N GLU A 7 7.82 -8.39 -15.33
CA GLU A 7 7.18 -8.38 -16.65
C GLU A 7 6.04 -7.37 -16.66
N PHE A 8 6.04 -6.44 -17.62
CA PHE A 8 4.89 -5.59 -17.87
C PHE A 8 3.75 -6.42 -18.46
N LEU A 9 2.53 -6.25 -17.96
CA LEU A 9 1.35 -6.95 -18.47
C LEU A 9 0.46 -6.03 -19.31
N TYR A 10 -0.07 -4.97 -18.72
CA TYR A 10 -1.04 -4.08 -19.36
C TYR A 10 -1.23 -2.78 -18.56
N HIS A 11 -1.85 -1.79 -19.20
CA HIS A 11 -2.36 -0.59 -18.54
C HIS A 11 -3.83 -0.76 -18.13
N ILE A 12 -4.22 -0.12 -17.04
CA ILE A 12 -5.63 0.07 -16.65
C ILE A 12 -6.07 1.45 -17.14
N ILE A 13 -6.90 1.49 -18.18
CA ILE A 13 -7.42 2.75 -18.70
C ILE A 13 -8.52 3.28 -17.76
N GLY A 14 -8.45 4.57 -17.42
CA GLY A 14 -9.40 5.22 -16.51
C GLY A 14 -8.93 5.28 -15.05
N LEU A 15 -7.69 4.88 -14.76
CA LEU A 15 -7.04 5.04 -13.47
C LEU A 15 -5.58 5.46 -13.70
N SER A 16 -5.18 6.62 -13.20
CA SER A 16 -3.84 7.19 -13.44
C SER A 16 -2.81 6.68 -12.44
N ALA A 17 -3.07 6.91 -11.14
CA ALA A 17 -2.18 6.53 -10.05
C ALA A 17 -2.91 5.59 -9.08
N ALA A 18 -2.47 4.34 -9.00
CA ALA A 18 -3.00 3.39 -8.03
C ALA A 18 -2.04 3.26 -6.84
N SER A 19 -2.56 3.53 -5.65
CA SER A 19 -1.86 3.56 -4.36
C SER A 19 -2.12 2.32 -3.50
N GLY A 20 -2.72 1.28 -4.09
CA GLY A 20 -2.98 0.02 -3.41
C GLY A 20 -3.69 -0.97 -4.33
N LEU A 21 -3.43 -2.26 -4.09
CA LEU A 21 -3.87 -3.33 -4.98
C LEU A 21 -4.22 -4.60 -4.23
N TYR A 22 -5.35 -5.22 -4.58
CA TYR A 22 -5.69 -6.57 -4.15
C TYR A 22 -6.23 -7.42 -5.30
N TYR A 23 -5.73 -8.66 -5.42
CA TYR A 23 -6.14 -9.59 -6.46
C TYR A 23 -7.05 -10.70 -5.89
N ALA A 24 -8.22 -10.89 -6.51
CA ALA A 24 -9.09 -12.02 -6.24
C ALA A 24 -9.89 -12.41 -7.48
N GLU A 25 -9.97 -13.71 -7.77
CA GLU A 25 -10.90 -14.28 -8.77
C GLU A 25 -10.85 -13.57 -10.14
N ASP A 26 -9.64 -13.42 -10.70
CA ASP A 26 -9.39 -12.72 -11.98
C ASP A 26 -9.79 -11.23 -11.99
N LYS A 27 -9.96 -10.62 -10.82
CA LYS A 27 -10.21 -9.19 -10.64
C LYS A 27 -9.10 -8.54 -9.83
N LEU A 28 -8.80 -7.30 -10.17
CA LEU A 28 -7.98 -6.39 -9.37
C LEU A 28 -8.90 -5.36 -8.70
N HIS A 29 -8.73 -5.20 -7.41
CA HIS A 29 -9.34 -4.16 -6.61
C HIS A 29 -8.26 -3.13 -6.32
N LEU A 30 -8.52 -1.86 -6.66
CA LEU A 30 -7.53 -0.80 -6.56
C LEU A 30 -8.09 0.42 -5.83
N ILE A 31 -7.20 1.16 -5.19
CA ILE A 31 -7.47 2.48 -4.63
C ILE A 31 -6.56 3.51 -5.31
N ALA A 32 -6.96 4.77 -5.22
CA ALA A 32 -6.16 5.92 -5.61
C ALA A 32 -6.20 6.94 -4.47
N ASP A 33 -5.10 7.66 -4.29
CA ASP A 33 -4.92 8.64 -3.23
C ASP A 33 -5.89 9.83 -3.36
N ASP A 34 -6.20 10.23 -4.58
CA ASP A 34 -7.03 11.38 -4.97
C ASP A 34 -8.50 11.02 -5.25
N SER A 35 -8.94 9.84 -4.83
CA SER A 35 -10.27 9.31 -5.14
C SER A 35 -11.03 8.83 -3.91
N SER A 36 -12.36 8.90 -3.98
CA SER A 36 -13.28 8.28 -3.00
C SER A 36 -14.03 7.07 -3.58
N TYR A 37 -13.34 6.32 -4.44
CA TYR A 37 -13.81 5.08 -5.05
C TYR A 37 -12.93 3.88 -4.69
N LEU A 38 -13.54 2.71 -4.56
CA LEU A 38 -12.87 1.42 -4.78
C LEU A 38 -13.05 1.05 -6.25
N TYR A 39 -11.94 0.83 -6.94
CA TYR A 39 -11.94 0.43 -8.34
C TYR A 39 -11.92 -1.09 -8.47
N HIS A 40 -12.62 -1.60 -9.48
CA HIS A 40 -12.78 -3.01 -9.77
C HIS A 40 -12.42 -3.25 -11.24
N TYR A 41 -11.22 -3.75 -11.50
CA TYR A 41 -10.76 -4.09 -12.83
C TYR A 41 -10.91 -5.60 -13.08
N ASP A 42 -11.77 -5.95 -14.03
CA ASP A 42 -11.96 -7.32 -14.49
C ASP A 42 -10.92 -7.66 -15.57
N ILE A 43 -10.00 -8.57 -15.28
CA ILE A 43 -8.87 -8.88 -16.16
C ILE A 43 -9.33 -9.49 -17.50
N PRO A 44 -10.26 -10.47 -17.54
CA PRO A 44 -10.71 -11.07 -18.79
C PRO A 44 -11.42 -10.09 -19.73
N SER A 45 -12.34 -9.28 -19.20
CA SER A 45 -13.14 -8.34 -19.99
C SER A 45 -12.47 -6.99 -20.20
N LYS A 46 -11.41 -6.69 -19.42
CA LYS A 46 -10.69 -5.40 -19.40
C LYS A 46 -11.60 -4.22 -19.05
N GLN A 47 -12.57 -4.45 -18.17
CA GLN A 47 -13.51 -3.42 -17.73
C GLN A 47 -13.15 -2.90 -16.34
N LEU A 48 -13.13 -1.58 -16.21
CA LEU A 48 -12.99 -0.88 -14.94
C LEU A 48 -14.36 -0.42 -14.45
N ASN A 49 -14.76 -0.91 -13.28
CA ASN A 49 -15.95 -0.45 -12.56
C ASN A 49 -15.51 0.23 -11.26
N LYS A 50 -16.42 0.97 -10.63
CA LYS A 50 -16.13 1.68 -9.38
C LYS A 50 -17.29 1.62 -8.40
N THR A 51 -16.96 1.51 -7.12
CA THR A 51 -17.87 1.61 -5.98
C THR A 51 -17.52 2.86 -5.20
N ALA A 52 -18.49 3.76 -5.00
CA ALA A 52 -18.30 4.90 -4.12
C ALA A 52 -18.14 4.42 -2.67
N LEU A 53 -17.25 5.07 -1.90
CA LEU A 53 -16.94 4.67 -0.52
C LEU A 53 -17.92 5.23 0.53
N THR A 54 -19.06 5.75 0.08
CA THR A 54 -20.06 6.41 0.92
C THR A 54 -21.44 5.77 0.73
N GLU A 55 -22.25 5.76 1.79
CA GLU A 55 -23.59 5.16 1.76
C GLU A 55 -24.59 5.91 0.86
N ASP A 56 -24.32 7.19 0.57
CA ASP A 56 -25.10 7.99 -0.37
C ASP A 56 -24.70 7.74 -1.84
N TYR A 57 -23.71 6.86 -2.07
CA TYR A 57 -23.16 6.48 -3.37
C TYR A 57 -22.54 7.65 -4.16
N ILE A 58 -22.14 8.72 -3.45
CA ILE A 58 -21.45 9.87 -4.04
C ILE A 58 -19.94 9.67 -3.93
N GLY A 59 -19.30 9.33 -5.05
CA GLY A 59 -17.85 9.28 -5.17
C GLY A 59 -17.29 10.42 -6.03
N GLN A 60 -16.00 10.71 -5.86
CA GLN A 60 -15.27 11.74 -6.58
C GLN A 60 -13.88 11.22 -6.97
N GLU A 61 -13.36 11.73 -8.08
CA GLU A 61 -12.01 11.48 -8.58
C GLU A 61 -11.32 12.83 -8.75
N ASN A 62 -9.97 12.87 -8.71
CA ASN A 62 -9.20 14.11 -8.76
C ASN A 62 -9.56 15.08 -7.61
N ILE A 63 -9.81 14.53 -6.43
CA ILE A 63 -10.10 15.32 -5.22
C ILE A 63 -8.86 16.15 -4.90
N ALA A 64 -9.06 17.45 -4.63
CA ALA A 64 -7.96 18.37 -4.39
C ALA A 64 -7.05 17.87 -3.24
N LYS A 65 -5.72 18.07 -3.36
CA LYS A 65 -4.69 17.59 -2.41
C LYS A 65 -4.96 17.93 -0.94
N ALA A 66 -5.64 19.04 -0.67
CA ALA A 66 -6.02 19.47 0.67
C ALA A 66 -7.21 18.68 1.25
N GLU A 67 -8.10 18.18 0.40
CA GLU A 67 -9.36 17.55 0.77
C GLU A 67 -9.32 16.02 0.62
N LYS A 68 -8.40 15.48 -0.20
CA LYS A 68 -8.34 14.05 -0.51
C LYS A 68 -8.23 13.16 0.75
N PRO A 69 -8.92 12.00 0.75
CA PRO A 69 -8.81 11.02 1.83
C PRO A 69 -7.42 10.39 1.91
N ASP A 70 -6.64 10.44 0.83
CA ASP A 70 -5.25 9.94 0.76
C ASP A 70 -5.22 8.45 1.10
N LEU A 71 -6.03 7.67 0.37
CA LEU A 71 -6.05 6.22 0.54
C LEU A 71 -4.76 5.64 -0.02
N GLU A 72 -3.89 5.14 0.86
CA GLU A 72 -2.54 4.67 0.52
C GLU A 72 -2.31 3.20 0.91
N SER A 73 -3.34 2.53 1.41
CA SER A 73 -3.25 1.11 1.71
C SER A 73 -4.60 0.43 1.76
N MET A 74 -4.61 -0.85 1.39
CA MET A 74 -5.77 -1.69 1.47
C MET A 74 -5.43 -3.11 1.89
N THR A 75 -6.38 -3.78 2.56
CA THR A 75 -6.26 -5.21 2.86
C THR A 75 -7.63 -5.88 2.83
N PHE A 76 -7.64 -7.20 3.04
CA PHE A 76 -8.84 -8.01 2.94
C PHE A 76 -8.81 -9.15 3.97
N ASP A 77 -9.94 -9.39 4.65
CA ASP A 77 -10.04 -10.42 5.69
C ASP A 77 -10.75 -11.72 5.26
N GLY A 78 -11.26 -11.79 4.03
CA GLY A 78 -12.12 -12.88 3.59
C GLY A 78 -13.57 -12.46 3.32
N ILE A 79 -14.00 -11.35 3.90
CA ILE A 79 -15.37 -10.83 3.85
C ILE A 79 -15.39 -9.39 3.35
N ASN A 80 -14.56 -8.52 3.93
CA ASN A 80 -14.55 -7.07 3.68
C ASN A 80 -13.18 -6.59 3.21
N TYR A 81 -13.19 -5.64 2.28
CA TYR A 81 -12.05 -4.79 1.97
C TYR A 81 -11.95 -3.69 3.02
N TYR A 82 -10.74 -3.45 3.53
CA TYR A 82 -10.43 -2.34 4.42
C TYR A 82 -9.49 -1.39 3.70
N LEU A 83 -9.87 -0.12 3.59
CA LEU A 83 -9.11 0.93 2.91
C LEU A 83 -8.72 1.98 3.94
N PHE A 84 -7.45 2.35 3.97
CA PHE A 84 -6.86 3.18 5.00
C PHE A 84 -6.33 4.48 4.39
N GLY A 85 -6.73 5.60 4.97
CA GLY A 85 -6.06 6.86 4.73
C GLY A 85 -4.65 6.85 5.34
N SER A 86 -3.74 7.62 4.77
CA SER A 86 -2.30 7.60 5.15
C SER A 86 -1.99 8.08 6.58
N GLY A 87 -2.91 8.82 7.20
CA GLY A 87 -2.69 9.43 8.51
C GLY A 87 -1.72 10.62 8.54
N SER A 88 -1.16 11.02 7.39
CA SER A 88 -0.23 12.16 7.28
C SER A 88 -0.86 13.53 7.56
N LYS A 89 -2.20 13.61 7.60
CA LYS A 89 -2.98 14.79 8.00
C LYS A 89 -4.25 14.37 8.72
N PRO A 90 -4.88 15.27 9.51
CA PRO A 90 -6.11 14.95 10.24
C PRO A 90 -7.24 14.37 9.36
N ASN A 91 -7.44 14.91 8.15
CA ASN A 91 -8.48 14.42 7.23
C ASN A 91 -8.15 13.09 6.51
N ARG A 92 -6.97 12.51 6.79
CA ARG A 92 -6.45 11.27 6.17
C ARG A 92 -6.45 10.09 7.16
N SER A 93 -7.21 10.19 8.24
CA SER A 93 -7.30 9.16 9.29
C SER A 93 -8.61 8.38 9.23
N SER A 94 -9.08 8.04 8.02
CA SER A 94 -10.32 7.28 7.83
C SER A 94 -10.03 5.81 7.50
N LEU A 95 -10.85 4.92 8.06
CA LEU A 95 -10.99 3.53 7.66
C LEU A 95 -12.31 3.36 6.91
N TYR A 96 -12.27 2.84 5.70
CA TYR A 96 -13.46 2.45 4.94
C TYR A 96 -13.54 0.93 4.87
N GLU A 97 -14.74 0.39 5.10
CA GLU A 97 -15.02 -1.02 5.01
C GLU A 97 -16.03 -1.28 3.90
N ILE A 98 -15.68 -2.13 2.93
CA ILE A 98 -16.51 -2.44 1.76
C ILE A 98 -16.74 -3.96 1.69
N HIS A 99 -17.99 -4.38 1.60
CA HIS A 99 -18.33 -5.80 1.56
C HIS A 99 -17.99 -6.43 0.21
N LYS A 100 -17.20 -7.50 0.18
CA LYS A 100 -16.68 -8.09 -1.07
C LYS A 100 -17.77 -8.53 -2.04
N MET A 101 -18.84 -9.15 -1.53
CA MET A 101 -19.84 -9.79 -2.42
C MET A 101 -20.78 -8.78 -3.07
N THR A 102 -21.09 -7.69 -2.36
CA THR A 102 -22.03 -6.67 -2.82
C THR A 102 -21.32 -5.43 -3.38
N ASN A 103 -20.04 -5.25 -3.05
CA ASN A 103 -19.28 -4.01 -3.25
C ASN A 103 -20.01 -2.80 -2.67
N GLU A 104 -20.65 -2.97 -1.51
CA GLU A 104 -21.35 -1.88 -0.81
C GLU A 104 -20.52 -1.39 0.38
N PRO A 105 -20.50 -0.07 0.65
CA PRO A 105 -19.94 0.46 1.88
C PRO A 105 -20.66 -0.09 3.10
N VAL A 106 -19.88 -0.64 4.04
CA VAL A 106 -20.35 -1.17 5.31
C VAL A 106 -20.19 -0.13 6.40
N SER A 107 -19.04 0.52 6.47
CA SER A 107 -18.74 1.51 7.50
C SER A 107 -17.64 2.48 7.10
N LYS A 108 -17.63 3.65 7.74
CA LYS A 108 -16.52 4.60 7.75
C LYS A 108 -16.19 4.94 9.21
N GLN A 109 -14.98 4.64 9.64
CA GLN A 109 -14.52 4.84 11.01
C GLN A 109 -13.31 5.79 11.06
N SER A 110 -13.11 6.45 12.20
CA SER A 110 -11.91 7.26 12.45
C SER A 110 -10.79 6.37 13.01
N LEU A 111 -9.59 6.54 12.49
CA LEU A 111 -8.34 5.93 12.97
C LEU A 111 -7.51 6.89 13.82
N GLU A 112 -8.03 8.07 14.16
CA GLU A 112 -7.31 9.10 14.91
C GLU A 112 -6.69 8.55 16.20
N LEU A 113 -7.46 7.80 17.01
CA LEU A 113 -6.94 7.21 18.24
C LEU A 113 -5.78 6.23 17.99
N LEU A 114 -5.89 5.40 16.95
CA LEU A 114 -4.84 4.45 16.56
C LEU A 114 -3.58 5.18 16.08
N TYR A 115 -3.73 6.15 15.18
CA TYR A 115 -2.63 6.88 14.55
C TYR A 115 -1.91 7.80 15.54
N GLU A 116 -2.64 8.48 16.44
CA GLU A 116 -2.00 9.22 17.54
C GLU A 116 -1.22 8.28 18.49
N SER A 117 -1.77 7.10 18.79
CA SER A 117 -1.08 6.10 19.61
C SER A 117 0.18 5.57 18.93
N MET A 118 0.13 5.31 17.61
CA MET A 118 1.28 4.91 16.81
C MET A 118 2.37 5.99 16.78
N LYS A 119 1.99 7.25 16.51
CA LYS A 119 2.91 8.40 16.52
C LYS A 119 3.62 8.53 17.86
N ALA A 120 2.86 8.53 18.96
CA ALA A 120 3.40 8.63 20.30
C ALA A 120 4.36 7.48 20.63
N PHE A 121 3.98 6.24 20.29
CA PHE A 121 4.78 5.05 20.58
C PHE A 121 6.09 4.99 19.76
N ALA A 122 6.07 5.42 18.51
CA ALA A 122 7.22 5.41 17.62
C ALA A 122 8.05 6.70 17.63
N HIS A 123 7.65 7.70 18.41
CA HIS A 123 8.23 9.04 18.44
C HIS A 123 8.24 9.73 17.06
N LEU A 124 7.18 9.52 16.30
CA LEU A 124 6.92 10.18 15.02
C LEU A 124 6.04 11.40 15.26
N ASP A 125 6.27 12.44 14.47
CA ASP A 125 5.37 13.59 14.37
C ASP A 125 4.58 13.51 13.05
N ASP A 126 3.70 14.47 12.80
CA ASP A 126 2.85 14.50 11.61
C ASP A 126 3.65 14.55 10.29
N ALA A 127 4.88 15.06 10.30
CA ALA A 127 5.72 15.11 9.12
C ALA A 127 6.41 13.76 8.82
N ASP A 128 6.50 12.86 9.81
CA ASP A 128 7.16 11.55 9.69
C ASP A 128 6.19 10.36 9.71
N PHE A 129 4.91 10.59 10.00
CA PHE A 129 3.88 9.55 10.02
C PHE A 129 3.14 9.48 8.68
N ASN A 130 3.24 8.34 8.01
CA ASN A 130 2.64 8.12 6.70
C ASN A 130 2.50 6.61 6.46
N ILE A 131 1.28 6.09 6.59
CA ILE A 131 0.99 4.67 6.37
C ILE A 131 0.77 4.42 4.88
N GLU A 132 1.58 3.54 4.30
CA GLU A 132 1.50 3.13 2.89
C GLU A 132 1.57 1.61 2.75
N GLY A 133 0.94 0.90 3.68
CA GLY A 133 0.85 -0.54 3.58
C GLY A 133 0.21 -1.12 4.82
N VAL A 134 -0.81 -1.95 4.62
CA VAL A 134 -1.50 -2.64 5.71
C VAL A 134 -1.69 -4.09 5.34
N VAL A 135 -1.25 -4.97 6.23
CA VAL A 135 -1.42 -6.41 6.07
C VAL A 135 -2.18 -6.96 7.27
N TYR A 136 -3.23 -7.71 7.01
CA TYR A 136 -3.98 -8.43 8.05
C TYR A 136 -3.70 -9.94 7.98
N ASP A 137 -3.29 -10.52 9.10
CA ASP A 137 -3.01 -11.94 9.28
C ASP A 137 -4.01 -12.57 10.26
N SER A 138 -5.31 -12.35 10.04
CA SER A 138 -6.46 -12.86 10.82
C SER A 138 -6.59 -12.45 12.30
N GLU A 139 -5.49 -12.11 12.96
CA GLU A 139 -5.44 -11.66 14.36
C GLU A 139 -4.49 -10.47 14.54
N THR A 140 -3.57 -10.29 13.59
CA THR A 140 -2.50 -9.29 13.68
C THR A 140 -2.55 -8.38 12.46
N TRP A 141 -2.47 -7.08 12.72
CA TRP A 141 -2.33 -6.06 11.70
C TRP A 141 -0.88 -5.55 11.66
N TYR A 142 -0.34 -5.43 10.46
CA TYR A 142 0.97 -4.85 10.22
C TYR A 142 0.79 -3.56 9.42
N PHE A 143 1.13 -2.41 10.02
CA PHE A 143 1.07 -1.11 9.34
C PHE A 143 2.49 -0.64 9.00
N PHE A 144 2.71 -0.27 7.74
CA PHE A 144 4.00 0.11 7.20
C PHE A 144 4.08 1.62 7.10
N ASN A 145 4.95 2.23 7.90
CA ASN A 145 5.23 3.66 7.85
C ASN A 145 6.30 3.95 6.80
N ARG A 146 6.00 4.76 5.78
CA ARG A 146 6.97 5.25 4.81
C ARG A 146 7.89 6.27 5.46
N GLY A 147 9.19 6.09 5.26
CA GLY A 147 10.21 7.04 5.70
C GLY A 147 10.39 8.23 4.76
N ASN A 148 9.33 8.93 4.37
CA ASN A 148 9.39 10.13 3.50
C ASN A 148 9.42 11.46 4.27
N GLY A 149 9.25 11.42 5.59
CA GLY A 149 9.45 12.58 6.47
C GLY A 149 10.91 12.94 6.74
N PRO A 150 11.17 14.06 7.43
CA PRO A 150 12.53 14.51 7.79
C PRO A 150 13.39 13.47 8.52
N LYS A 151 12.79 12.62 9.37
CA LYS A 151 13.51 11.52 10.07
C LYS A 151 13.80 10.32 9.16
N GLN A 152 13.17 10.26 7.98
CA GLN A 152 13.27 9.15 7.02
C GLN A 152 13.03 7.78 7.67
N GLN A 153 12.09 7.73 8.62
CA GLN A 153 11.92 6.56 9.49
C GLN A 153 10.92 5.56 8.91
N ASN A 154 11.45 4.60 8.16
CA ASN A 154 10.69 3.40 7.82
C ASN A 154 10.45 2.56 9.07
N GLY A 155 9.26 1.98 9.19
CA GLY A 155 8.99 1.04 10.26
C GLY A 155 7.71 0.25 10.08
N VAL A 156 7.57 -0.82 10.85
CA VAL A 156 6.36 -1.63 10.89
C VAL A 156 5.79 -1.58 12.29
N PHE A 157 4.55 -1.12 12.39
CA PHE A 157 3.73 -1.30 13.57
C PHE A 157 3.07 -2.67 13.52
N VAL A 158 3.11 -3.39 14.64
CA VAL A 158 2.32 -4.61 14.85
C VAL A 158 1.22 -4.27 15.82
N VAL A 159 -0.03 -4.40 15.38
CA VAL A 159 -1.23 -4.10 16.15
C VAL A 159 -2.02 -5.37 16.37
N THR A 160 -2.31 -5.67 17.62
CA THR A 160 -3.14 -6.81 18.06
C THR A 160 -4.19 -6.33 19.04
N GLY A 161 -5.24 -7.11 19.26
CA GLY A 161 -6.33 -6.74 20.17
C GLY A 161 -7.67 -7.15 19.61
N GLU A 162 -8.74 -6.79 20.30
CA GLU A 162 -10.10 -7.07 19.86
C GLU A 162 -10.56 -6.10 18.77
N SER A 163 -9.99 -4.90 18.72
CA SER A 163 -10.39 -3.83 17.80
C SER A 163 -9.23 -2.86 17.59
N ILE A 164 -8.92 -2.54 16.34
CA ILE A 164 -7.94 -1.50 15.99
C ILE A 164 -8.46 -0.08 16.24
N LEU A 165 -9.75 0.07 16.58
CA LEU A 165 -10.37 1.38 16.81
C LEU A 165 -10.21 1.85 18.25
N ASP A 166 -10.31 0.94 19.22
CA ASP A 166 -10.43 1.29 20.64
C ASP A 166 -9.81 0.29 21.63
N ASN A 167 -9.51 -0.95 21.23
CA ASN A 167 -8.96 -1.98 22.11
C ASN A 167 -7.80 -2.72 21.44
N PHE A 168 -6.65 -2.03 21.39
CA PHE A 168 -5.45 -2.50 20.71
C PHE A 168 -4.19 -2.42 21.58
N ARG A 169 -3.17 -3.16 21.15
CA ARG A 169 -1.79 -3.13 21.62
C ARG A 169 -0.89 -2.91 20.43
N ILE A 170 0.07 -2.00 20.59
CA ILE A 170 1.01 -1.62 19.52
C ILE A 170 2.42 -2.03 19.92
N THR A 171 3.15 -2.58 18.96
CA THR A 171 4.62 -2.56 18.97
C THR A 171 5.12 -1.94 17.69
N TYR A 172 6.35 -1.43 17.70
CA TYR A 172 6.94 -0.77 16.54
C TYR A 172 8.38 -1.23 16.34
N THR A 173 8.73 -1.56 15.10
CA THR A 173 10.09 -1.92 14.71
C THR A 173 10.54 -1.00 13.58
N PRO A 174 11.55 -0.12 13.78
CA PRO A 174 12.11 0.67 12.71
C PRO A 174 12.98 -0.20 11.79
N PHE A 175 12.98 0.12 10.50
CA PHE A 175 13.75 -0.57 9.48
C PHE A 175 14.69 0.39 8.76
N LYS A 176 15.96 0.01 8.65
CA LYS A 176 16.91 0.66 7.74
C LYS A 176 16.85 -0.05 6.40
N LEU A 177 16.13 0.54 5.45
CA LEU A 177 16.06 0.04 4.07
C LEU A 177 17.27 0.54 3.26
N PRO A 178 17.68 -0.17 2.19
CA PRO A 178 18.80 0.29 1.36
C PRO A 178 18.47 1.58 0.61
N LYS A 179 19.50 2.28 0.17
CA LYS A 179 19.39 3.44 -0.71
C LYS A 179 19.53 3.04 -2.17
N LEU A 180 18.85 3.74 -3.07
CA LEU A 180 19.08 3.69 -4.51
C LEU A 180 19.52 5.10 -4.94
N GLU A 181 20.64 5.20 -5.68
CA GLU A 181 21.24 6.49 -6.06
C GLU A 181 21.39 7.50 -4.89
N ASN A 182 21.73 7.01 -3.69
CA ASN A 182 21.83 7.77 -2.43
C ASN A 182 20.51 8.28 -1.83
N VAL A 183 19.37 8.01 -2.47
CA VAL A 183 18.03 8.31 -1.98
C VAL A 183 17.52 7.14 -1.15
N GLN A 184 16.92 7.45 0.00
CA GLN A 184 16.37 6.45 0.92
C GLN A 184 15.12 5.81 0.31
N THR A 185 15.07 4.48 0.26
CA THR A 185 13.82 3.79 -0.10
C THR A 185 12.83 3.88 1.06
N GLY A 186 11.58 4.17 0.75
CA GLY A 186 10.44 4.19 1.67
C GLY A 186 9.46 3.06 1.35
N PHE A 187 8.87 2.42 2.36
CA PHE A 187 7.79 1.43 2.12
C PHE A 187 6.64 2.05 1.32
N THR A 188 6.08 1.29 0.39
CA THR A 188 4.94 1.72 -0.44
C THR A 188 3.80 0.71 -0.54
N ASP A 189 4.02 -0.56 -0.21
CA ASP A 189 2.97 -1.55 0.09
C ASP A 189 3.60 -2.86 0.62
N ALA A 190 2.78 -3.77 1.17
CA ALA A 190 3.21 -5.09 1.60
C ALA A 190 2.10 -6.16 1.51
N VAL A 191 2.52 -7.43 1.47
CA VAL A 191 1.63 -8.59 1.48
C VAL A 191 2.24 -9.75 2.27
N LEU A 192 1.39 -10.52 2.95
CA LEU A 192 1.83 -11.73 3.65
C LEU A 192 1.89 -12.93 2.69
N VAL A 193 3.02 -13.65 2.72
CA VAL A 193 3.15 -14.96 2.07
C VAL A 193 3.74 -15.95 3.05
N ASP A 194 2.97 -16.98 3.36
CA ASP A 194 3.29 -18.01 4.35
C ASP A 194 3.50 -17.41 5.76
N LYS A 195 4.71 -16.93 6.08
CA LYS A 195 5.08 -16.33 7.38
C LYS A 195 5.98 -15.10 7.23
N ASP A 196 6.13 -14.64 6.01
CA ASP A 196 7.01 -13.54 5.67
C ASP A 196 6.19 -12.44 5.01
N LEU A 197 6.40 -11.21 5.45
CA LEU A 197 5.87 -10.01 4.82
C LEU A 197 6.78 -9.68 3.65
N TYR A 198 6.28 -9.82 2.44
CA TYR A 198 6.91 -9.27 1.25
C TYR A 198 6.48 -7.81 1.13
N PHE A 199 7.41 -6.91 0.86
CA PHE A 199 7.11 -5.49 0.76
C PHE A 199 7.79 -4.90 -0.46
N ILE A 200 7.19 -3.86 -1.01
CA ILE A 200 7.83 -2.97 -1.98
C ILE A 200 8.20 -1.66 -1.30
N ALA A 201 9.24 -1.02 -1.84
CA ALA A 201 9.69 0.27 -1.39
C ALA A 201 10.31 1.05 -2.55
N THR A 202 10.02 2.34 -2.63
CA THR A 202 10.46 3.23 -3.71
C THR A 202 11.43 4.27 -3.17
N ALA A 203 12.47 4.60 -3.94
CA ALA A 203 13.34 5.75 -3.68
C ALA A 203 12.86 6.93 -4.54
N GLU A 204 12.35 7.96 -3.89
CA GLU A 204 11.82 9.17 -4.52
C GLU A 204 12.59 10.39 -4.00
N ASP A 205 13.24 11.12 -4.91
CA ASP A 205 14.04 12.30 -4.57
C ASP A 205 13.16 13.56 -4.50
N SER A 206 12.51 13.76 -3.36
CA SER A 206 11.68 14.94 -3.08
C SER A 206 12.47 16.26 -3.00
N GLY A 207 13.81 16.20 -3.01
CA GLY A 207 14.69 17.37 -3.10
C GLY A 207 15.03 17.79 -4.53
N SER A 208 14.62 17.01 -5.53
CA SER A 208 14.84 17.31 -6.94
C SER A 208 13.98 18.47 -7.43
N THR A 209 14.27 18.99 -8.63
CA THR A 209 13.50 20.09 -9.24
C THR A 209 12.15 19.65 -9.83
N TYR A 210 11.79 18.39 -9.70
CA TYR A 210 10.51 17.84 -10.17
C TYR A 210 9.43 18.01 -9.10
N ALA A 211 8.18 18.26 -9.52
CA ALA A 211 7.10 18.65 -8.61
C ALA A 211 6.78 17.60 -7.53
N ASP A 212 6.88 16.31 -7.88
CA ASP A 212 6.60 15.17 -7.01
C ASP A 212 7.84 14.26 -6.82
N GLY A 213 9.04 14.79 -7.06
CA GLY A 213 10.31 14.09 -6.88
C GLY A 213 10.72 13.18 -8.04
N GLU A 214 12.03 12.89 -8.15
CA GLU A 214 12.56 12.01 -9.19
C GLU A 214 12.61 10.56 -8.68
N ILE A 215 12.03 9.62 -9.43
CA ILE A 215 12.06 8.20 -9.08
C ILE A 215 13.44 7.61 -9.38
N LYS A 216 14.10 7.12 -8.33
CA LYS A 216 15.42 6.46 -8.39
C LYS A 216 15.32 4.92 -8.40
N GLY A 217 14.10 4.42 -8.45
CA GLY A 217 13.78 3.01 -8.59
C GLY A 217 13.08 2.41 -7.38
N SER A 218 12.78 1.12 -7.51
CA SER A 218 12.00 0.36 -6.54
C SER A 218 12.70 -0.94 -6.17
N ILE A 219 12.48 -1.38 -4.94
CA ILE A 219 12.96 -2.66 -4.41
C ILE A 219 11.79 -3.55 -3.99
N ILE A 220 12.03 -4.86 -3.99
CA ILE A 220 11.25 -5.83 -3.21
C ILE A 220 12.10 -6.28 -2.01
N GLY A 221 11.47 -6.43 -0.86
CA GLY A 221 12.10 -6.99 0.34
C GLY A 221 11.23 -8.01 1.04
N ARG A 222 11.80 -8.61 2.09
CA ARG A 222 11.13 -9.62 2.91
C ARG A 222 11.46 -9.43 4.39
N ILE A 223 10.43 -9.40 5.22
CA ILE A 223 10.52 -9.36 6.69
C ILE A 223 9.91 -10.64 7.26
N ASN A 224 10.64 -11.32 8.14
CA ASN A 224 10.07 -12.48 8.84
C ASN A 224 9.21 -12.03 10.02
N THR A 225 7.93 -12.41 10.07
CA THR A 225 6.97 -11.92 11.09
C THR A 225 7.35 -12.30 12.52
N LYS A 226 7.96 -13.48 12.73
CA LYS A 226 8.38 -13.93 14.07
C LYS A 226 9.57 -13.17 14.62
N LYS A 227 10.55 -12.85 13.75
CA LYS A 227 11.78 -12.17 14.17
C LYS A 227 11.68 -10.65 14.04
N MET A 228 10.71 -10.16 13.25
CA MET A 228 10.63 -8.78 12.76
C MET A 228 11.98 -8.25 12.27
N LYS A 229 12.65 -9.05 11.42
CA LYS A 229 13.94 -8.71 10.83
C LYS A 229 13.87 -8.77 9.31
N LEU A 230 14.53 -7.81 8.70
CA LEU A 230 14.77 -7.77 7.27
C LEU A 230 15.69 -8.93 6.90
N ASP A 231 15.27 -9.74 5.92
CA ASP A 231 16.09 -10.84 5.40
C ASP A 231 16.93 -10.38 4.20
N LYS A 232 16.27 -10.10 3.07
CA LYS A 232 16.92 -9.63 1.85
C LYS A 232 16.04 -8.64 1.11
N THR A 233 16.69 -7.72 0.42
CA THR A 233 16.09 -6.81 -0.56
C THR A 233 16.71 -7.03 -1.93
N LYS A 234 16.01 -6.63 -2.98
CA LYS A 234 16.53 -6.60 -4.34
C LYS A 234 15.84 -5.50 -5.14
N THR A 235 16.61 -4.74 -5.91
CA THR A 235 16.08 -3.78 -6.88
C THR A 235 15.27 -4.51 -7.95
N ILE A 236 14.07 -4.01 -8.22
CA ILE A 236 13.15 -4.54 -9.23
C ILE A 236 12.97 -3.61 -10.42
N SER A 237 13.14 -2.29 -10.22
CA SER A 237 13.12 -1.29 -11.28
C SER A 237 14.06 -0.14 -10.96
N ALA A 238 14.53 0.56 -12.00
CA ALA A 238 15.32 1.77 -11.90
C ALA A 238 14.48 3.05 -12.03
N ASP A 239 13.27 2.96 -12.59
CA ASP A 239 12.46 4.12 -13.00
C ASP A 239 10.96 4.00 -12.67
N GLN A 240 10.50 2.80 -12.27
CA GLN A 240 9.10 2.59 -11.88
C GLN A 240 8.91 2.80 -10.39
N LYS A 241 7.94 3.61 -10.02
CA LYS A 241 7.38 3.73 -8.66
C LYS A 241 6.24 2.72 -8.53
N PHE A 242 6.41 1.73 -7.66
CA PHE A 242 5.37 0.75 -7.36
C PHE A 242 4.72 1.07 -6.02
N GLU A 243 3.39 1.11 -5.99
CA GLU A 243 2.58 1.46 -4.80
C GLU A 243 1.44 0.48 -4.54
N GLY A 244 1.54 -0.72 -5.11
CA GLY A 244 0.67 -1.82 -4.71
C GLY A 244 1.33 -3.16 -4.98
N ILE A 245 1.12 -4.13 -4.08
CA ILE A 245 1.57 -5.51 -4.22
C ILE A 245 0.49 -6.49 -3.75
N THR A 246 0.16 -7.45 -4.59
CA THR A 246 -0.74 -8.55 -4.21
C THR A 246 -0.21 -9.88 -4.70
N VAL A 247 -0.50 -10.97 -3.98
CA VAL A 247 -0.15 -12.32 -4.41
C VAL A 247 -0.99 -12.71 -5.62
N TYR A 248 -0.33 -13.11 -6.71
CA TYR A 248 -0.99 -13.71 -7.86
C TYR A 248 -0.97 -15.25 -7.79
N LYS A 249 0.22 -15.84 -7.60
CA LYS A 249 0.39 -17.29 -7.43
C LYS A 249 1.43 -17.59 -6.37
N ASN A 250 1.15 -18.61 -5.55
CA ASN A 250 2.09 -19.11 -4.56
C ASN A 250 2.28 -20.62 -4.71
N SER A 251 3.50 -21.06 -5.03
CA SER A 251 3.85 -22.47 -5.17
C SER A 251 5.04 -22.83 -4.28
N LYS A 252 5.43 -24.12 -4.28
CA LYS A 252 6.63 -24.59 -3.58
C LYS A 252 7.93 -24.06 -4.19
N LYS A 253 7.94 -23.70 -5.48
CA LYS A 253 9.14 -23.30 -6.23
C LYS A 253 9.28 -21.78 -6.35
N GLU A 254 8.16 -21.10 -6.49
CA GLU A 254 8.11 -19.66 -6.74
C GLU A 254 6.85 -19.04 -6.18
N VAL A 255 6.93 -17.74 -5.95
CA VAL A 255 5.80 -16.86 -5.69
C VAL A 255 5.79 -15.77 -6.76
N SER A 256 4.62 -15.44 -7.28
CA SER A 256 4.42 -14.32 -8.17
C SER A 256 3.42 -13.33 -7.59
N PHE A 257 3.67 -12.06 -7.88
CA PHE A 257 2.89 -10.92 -7.42
C PHE A 257 2.43 -10.11 -8.62
N PHE A 258 1.27 -9.46 -8.49
CA PHE A 258 0.97 -8.29 -9.30
C PHE A 258 1.42 -7.04 -8.56
N LEU A 259 1.98 -6.10 -9.32
CA LEU A 259 2.35 -4.77 -8.87
C LEU A 259 1.60 -3.72 -9.68
N CYS A 260 1.17 -2.62 -9.06
CA CYS A 260 0.66 -1.44 -9.76
C CYS A 260 1.64 -0.26 -9.62
N THR A 261 1.67 0.60 -10.64
CA THR A 261 2.51 1.79 -10.66
C THR A 261 1.72 3.05 -10.32
N ASP A 262 2.38 3.98 -9.65
CA ASP A 262 2.03 5.40 -9.68
C ASP A 262 3.02 6.10 -10.64
N PRO A 263 2.57 6.61 -11.79
CA PRO A 263 3.44 7.29 -12.74
C PRO A 263 3.74 8.76 -12.38
N ASP A 264 3.22 9.29 -11.26
CA ASP A 264 3.32 10.71 -10.88
C ASP A 264 2.88 11.68 -12.00
N ASN A 265 1.99 11.21 -12.87
CA ASN A 265 1.44 11.98 -13.98
C ASN A 265 -0.02 11.56 -14.21
N PRO A 266 -0.98 12.46 -14.00
CA PRO A 266 -2.40 12.15 -14.13
C PRO A 266 -2.82 11.79 -15.56
N GLU A 267 -2.00 12.11 -16.58
CA GLU A 267 -2.26 11.73 -17.97
C GLU A 267 -1.82 10.30 -18.31
N LEU A 268 -1.00 9.68 -17.47
CA LEU A 268 -0.50 8.33 -17.68
C LEU A 268 -1.35 7.32 -16.91
N PRO A 269 -1.74 6.20 -17.53
CA PRO A 269 -2.51 5.17 -16.84
C PRO A 269 -1.62 4.34 -15.90
N THR A 270 -2.23 3.83 -14.84
CA THR A 270 -1.64 2.81 -13.98
C THR A 270 -1.28 1.58 -14.80
N SER A 271 -0.07 1.08 -14.59
CA SER A 271 0.47 -0.11 -15.24
C SER A 271 0.51 -1.27 -14.27
N ILE A 272 0.14 -2.46 -14.75
CA ILE A 272 0.23 -3.71 -14.00
C ILE A 272 1.44 -4.51 -14.47
N TYR A 273 2.24 -4.95 -13.50
CA TYR A 273 3.40 -5.80 -13.71
C TYR A 273 3.25 -7.11 -12.96
N GLN A 274 3.86 -8.18 -13.47
CA GLN A 274 4.07 -9.42 -12.73
C GLN A 274 5.51 -9.51 -12.24
N LEU A 275 5.68 -9.64 -10.93
CA LEU A 275 6.96 -9.94 -10.30
C LEU A 275 6.98 -11.39 -9.86
N THR A 276 7.88 -12.21 -10.42
CA THR A 276 8.06 -13.62 -10.02
C THR A 276 9.38 -13.80 -9.28
N ILE A 277 9.33 -14.44 -8.10
CA ILE A 277 10.49 -14.71 -7.24
C ILE A 277 10.60 -16.21 -6.97
N GLN A 278 11.77 -16.78 -7.25
CA GLN A 278 12.10 -18.17 -6.90
C GLN A 278 12.36 -18.29 -5.39
N LYS A 279 11.70 -19.25 -4.73
CA LYS A 279 11.83 -19.56 -3.30
C LYS A 279 13.16 -20.25 -2.96
#